data_AF-A0A7X6PJC7-F1
#
_entry.id   AF-A0A7X6PJC7-F1
#
_cell.length_a   1.000
_cell.length_b   1.000
_cell.length_c   1.000
_cell.angle_alpha   90.00
_cell.angle_beta   90.00
_cell.angle_gamma   90.00
#
_symmetry.space_group_name_H-M   'P 1'
#
loop_
_entity.id
_entity.type
_entity.pdbx_description
1 polymer ?
#
loop_
_entity_poly.entity_id
_entity_poly.type
_entity_poly.pdbx_seq_one_letter_code
_entity_poly.pdbx_strand_id
1 'polypeptide(L)'
;MAKNRDNLVTSSATNHSASNLSDMQRATLKQLRKMNKLTQTELSDTMGVGQDTISRLEKRHDMLLSTISNYIESLGGKIELVATFPDQSPIAIDCLKADNVSNKKKPPAEDNRKKEQELK
;
A
#
# COMPACT_ATOMS: atom_id res chain seq x y z
N MET A 1 36.31 -32.17 -1.90
CA MET A 1 34.85 -32.28 -1.67
C MET A 1 34.19 -31.28 -2.60
N ALA A 2 33.65 -31.77 -3.72
CA ALA A 2 33.15 -30.96 -4.81
C ALA A 2 31.71 -30.49 -4.54
N LYS A 3 31.44 -29.29 -5.06
CA LYS A 3 30.18 -28.55 -5.02
C LYS A 3 29.11 -29.32 -5.81
N ASN A 4 27.97 -29.63 -5.20
CA ASN A 4 26.74 -29.96 -5.92
C ASN A 4 25.64 -28.99 -5.48
N ARG A 5 25.54 -27.87 -6.20
CA ARG A 5 24.35 -27.02 -6.28
C ARG A 5 23.84 -27.15 -7.71
N ASP A 6 23.34 -28.33 -8.04
CA ASP A 6 22.75 -28.59 -9.35
C ASP A 6 21.26 -28.27 -9.30
N ASN A 7 20.95 -27.17 -9.97
CA ASN A 7 19.71 -26.83 -10.66
C ASN A 7 18.60 -27.89 -10.61
N LEU A 8 17.49 -27.53 -9.96
CA LEU A 8 16.20 -28.17 -10.20
C LEU A 8 15.34 -27.26 -11.10
N VAL A 9 15.49 -27.49 -12.40
CA VAL A 9 14.39 -27.61 -13.35
C VAL A 9 13.40 -26.43 -13.45
N THR A 10 13.78 -25.39 -14.20
CA THR A 10 12.84 -24.55 -14.94
C THR A 10 12.34 -25.32 -16.18
N SER A 11 11.48 -26.31 -15.95
CA SER A 11 10.72 -26.95 -17.01
C SER A 11 9.57 -26.04 -17.45
N SER A 12 9.73 -25.46 -18.64
CA SER A 12 8.69 -25.35 -19.66
C SER A 12 7.23 -25.28 -19.18
N ALA A 13 6.73 -24.06 -19.02
CA ALA A 13 5.36 -23.74 -19.36
C ALA A 13 5.36 -22.39 -20.06
N THR A 14 5.24 -22.43 -21.38
CA THR A 14 4.85 -21.34 -22.26
C THR A 14 3.49 -20.78 -21.81
N ASN A 15 3.49 -19.94 -20.78
CA ASN A 15 2.34 -19.13 -20.41
C ASN A 15 2.49 -17.76 -21.09
N HIS A 16 2.30 -17.71 -22.42
CA HIS A 16 2.19 -16.45 -23.19
C HIS A 16 0.84 -15.74 -22.94
N SER A 17 0.36 -15.75 -21.69
CA SER A 17 -0.82 -15.01 -21.25
C SER A 17 -0.44 -13.96 -20.21
N ALA A 18 0.79 -13.44 -20.28
CA ALA A 18 1.20 -12.28 -19.49
C ALA A 18 0.72 -11.02 -20.21
N SER A 19 -0.46 -10.53 -19.83
CA SER A 19 -0.83 -9.13 -20.00
C SER A 19 0.37 -8.24 -19.69
N ASN A 20 0.87 -7.47 -20.67
CA ASN A 20 2.03 -6.63 -20.44
C ASN A 20 1.67 -5.63 -19.34
N LEU A 21 2.41 -5.64 -18.22
CA LEU A 21 2.25 -4.63 -17.16
C LEU A 21 2.41 -3.20 -17.68
N SER A 22 3.07 -3.02 -18.84
CA SER A 22 3.17 -1.75 -19.56
C SER A 22 1.83 -1.21 -20.05
N ASP A 23 0.85 -2.09 -20.30
CA ASP A 23 -0.46 -1.73 -20.86
C ASP A 23 -1.48 -1.45 -19.74
N MET A 24 -1.11 -1.66 -18.48
CA MET A 24 -1.97 -1.39 -17.33
C MET A 24 -2.18 0.11 -17.12
N GLN A 25 -3.39 0.46 -16.68
CA GLN A 25 -3.72 1.82 -16.29
C GLN A 25 -2.84 2.30 -15.13
N ARG A 26 -2.14 3.40 -15.35
CA ARG A 26 -1.35 4.08 -14.31
C ARG A 26 -2.23 5.08 -13.55
N ALA A 27 -2.15 5.04 -12.22
CA ALA A 27 -2.84 5.99 -11.36
C ALA A 27 -1.98 6.36 -10.14
N THR A 28 -2.11 7.61 -9.71
CA THR A 28 -1.57 8.12 -8.43
C THR A 28 -2.46 7.69 -7.27
N LEU A 29 -1.93 7.71 -6.03
CA LEU A 29 -2.73 7.42 -4.82
C LEU A 29 -3.97 8.31 -4.69
N LYS A 30 -3.86 9.57 -5.12
CA LYS A 30 -4.98 10.51 -5.18
C LYS A 30 -6.05 10.09 -6.18
N GLN A 31 -5.63 9.62 -7.36
CA GLN A 31 -6.56 9.10 -8.37
C GLN A 31 -7.24 7.83 -7.86
N LEU A 32 -6.49 6.90 -7.25
CA LEU A 32 -7.05 5.68 -6.66
C LEU A 32 -8.09 5.99 -5.58
N ARG A 33 -7.82 6.94 -4.68
CA ARG A 33 -8.79 7.36 -3.67
C ARG A 33 -10.06 7.93 -4.31
N LYS A 34 -9.92 8.80 -5.32
CA LYS A 34 -11.06 9.38 -6.03
C LYS A 34 -11.88 8.32 -6.77
N MET A 35 -11.24 7.32 -7.37
CA MET A 35 -11.93 6.19 -8.02
C MET A 35 -12.78 5.40 -7.03
N ASN A 36 -12.30 5.28 -5.78
CA ASN A 36 -13.04 4.66 -4.68
C ASN A 36 -14.02 5.62 -3.97
N LYS A 37 -14.22 6.83 -4.50
CA LYS A 37 -15.18 7.84 -3.98
C LYS A 37 -14.97 8.25 -2.52
N LEU A 38 -13.74 8.12 -2.01
CA LEU A 38 -13.37 8.50 -0.65
C LEU A 38 -12.80 9.92 -0.59
N THR A 39 -13.10 10.66 0.47
CA THR A 39 -12.43 11.91 0.85
C THR A 39 -11.11 11.62 1.58
N GLN A 40 -10.26 12.64 1.71
CA GLN A 40 -9.02 12.49 2.49
C GLN A 40 -9.31 12.28 3.98
N THR A 41 -10.40 12.83 4.50
CA THR A 41 -10.84 12.67 5.89
C THR A 41 -11.33 11.25 6.16
N GLU A 42 -12.22 10.71 5.31
CA GLU A 42 -12.71 9.33 5.47
C GLU A 42 -11.56 8.30 5.41
N LEU A 43 -10.58 8.55 4.51
CA LEU A 43 -9.40 7.70 4.44
C LEU A 43 -8.48 7.87 5.66
N SER A 44 -8.33 9.11 6.17
CA SER A 44 -7.52 9.36 7.37
C SER A 44 -8.12 8.69 8.60
N ASP A 45 -9.45 8.68 8.72
CA ASP A 45 -10.18 8.00 9.79
C ASP A 45 -9.96 6.48 9.73
N THR A 46 -10.03 5.90 8.54
CA THR A 46 -9.77 4.47 8.32
C THR A 46 -8.33 4.09 8.65
N MET A 47 -7.38 4.95 8.29
CA MET A 47 -5.95 4.74 8.55
C MET A 47 -5.51 5.12 9.99
N GLY A 48 -6.37 5.78 10.77
CA GLY A 48 -6.04 6.27 12.12
C GLY A 48 -4.96 7.36 12.12
N VAL A 49 -4.90 8.20 11.09
CA VAL A 49 -3.93 9.31 10.94
C VAL A 49 -4.66 10.63 10.70
N GLY A 50 -3.94 11.76 10.71
CA GLY A 50 -4.51 13.05 10.35
C GLY A 50 -4.75 13.21 8.84
N GLN A 51 -5.73 14.02 8.44
CA GLN A 51 -5.99 14.34 7.02
C GLN A 51 -4.77 15.00 6.34
N ASP A 52 -3.98 15.77 7.08
CA ASP A 52 -2.73 16.36 6.63
C ASP A 52 -1.70 15.30 6.23
N THR A 53 -1.68 14.17 6.95
CA THR A 53 -0.84 13.00 6.65
C THR A 53 -1.23 12.40 5.31
N ILE A 54 -2.53 12.21 5.05
CA ILE A 54 -3.02 11.73 3.74
C ILE A 54 -2.63 12.69 2.61
N SER A 55 -2.82 13.99 2.82
CA SER A 55 -2.43 15.03 1.85
C SER A 55 -0.94 15.02 1.53
N ARG A 56 -0.07 14.78 2.53
CA ARG A 56 1.37 14.63 2.32
C ARG A 56 1.71 13.33 1.61
N LEU A 57 1.09 12.21 1.97
CA LEU A 57 1.31 10.91 1.33
C LEU A 57 0.97 10.96 -0.16
N GLU A 58 -0.17 11.54 -0.54
CA GLU A 58 -0.57 11.68 -1.94
C GLU A 58 0.38 12.54 -2.80
N LYS A 59 1.25 13.34 -2.17
CA LYS A 59 2.22 14.22 -2.84
C LYS A 59 3.65 13.69 -2.84
N ARG A 60 3.96 12.68 -2.01
CA ARG A 60 5.32 12.13 -1.88
C ARG A 60 5.61 11.13 -2.99
N HIS A 61 6.85 11.13 -3.45
CA HIS A 61 7.37 10.17 -4.44
C HIS A 61 8.11 8.99 -3.81
N ASP A 62 8.56 9.14 -2.56
CA ASP A 62 9.25 8.09 -1.81
C ASP A 62 8.51 7.83 -0.49
N MET A 63 8.16 6.56 -0.29
CA MET A 63 7.37 6.07 0.84
C MET A 63 7.72 4.60 1.09
N LEU A 64 7.63 4.19 2.35
CA LEU A 64 7.74 2.78 2.71
C LEU A 64 6.63 1.96 2.02
N LEU A 65 6.97 0.76 1.53
CA LEU A 65 6.01 -0.15 0.93
C LEU A 65 4.87 -0.52 1.90
N SER A 66 5.15 -0.62 3.19
CA SER A 66 4.14 -0.85 4.23
C SER A 66 3.10 0.28 4.30
N THR A 67 3.53 1.53 4.11
CA THR A 67 2.62 2.68 4.07
C THR A 67 1.72 2.62 2.85
N ILE A 68 2.26 2.25 1.69
CA ILE A 68 1.48 2.09 0.45
C ILE A 68 0.49 0.91 0.60
N SER A 69 0.94 -0.21 1.18
CA SER A 69 0.07 -1.37 1.46
C SER A 69 -1.11 -0.97 2.32
N ASN A 70 -0.86 -0.35 3.48
CA ASN A 70 -1.91 0.09 4.39
C ASN A 70 -2.87 1.10 3.73
N TYR A 71 -2.35 1.99 2.90
CA TYR A 71 -3.18 2.94 2.15
C TYR A 71 -4.13 2.23 1.18
N ILE A 72 -3.61 1.29 0.38
CA ILE A 72 -4.41 0.53 -0.59
C ILE A 72 -5.42 -0.38 0.13
N GLU A 73 -5.02 -1.03 1.22
CA GLU A 73 -5.91 -1.84 2.06
C GLU A 73 -7.03 -1.01 2.69
N SER A 74 -6.73 0.22 3.11
CA SER A 74 -7.73 1.17 3.64
C SER A 74 -8.73 1.65 2.58
N LEU A 75 -8.36 1.57 1.30
CA LEU A 75 -9.31 1.74 0.18
C LEU A 75 -10.13 0.46 -0.09
N GLY A 76 -9.87 -0.64 0.62
CA GLY A 76 -10.45 -1.96 0.35
C GLY A 76 -9.75 -2.76 -0.75
N GLY A 77 -8.58 -2.31 -1.19
CA GLY A 77 -7.78 -2.97 -2.22
C GLY A 77 -6.78 -3.97 -1.66
N LYS A 78 -6.11 -4.69 -2.58
CA LYS A 78 -4.93 -5.51 -2.28
C LYS A 78 -3.79 -5.03 -3.16
N ILE A 79 -2.58 -5.05 -2.63
CA ILE A 79 -1.36 -4.68 -3.36
C ILE A 79 -0.55 -5.94 -3.66
N GLU A 80 -0.12 -6.05 -4.92
CA GLU A 80 0.85 -7.04 -5.37
C GLU A 80 2.05 -6.30 -5.93
N LEU A 81 3.26 -6.68 -5.52
CA LEU A 81 4.50 -6.13 -6.09
C LEU A 81 4.98 -7.07 -7.18
N VAL A 82 5.19 -6.53 -8.38
CA VAL A 82 5.61 -7.34 -9.53
C VAL A 82 6.87 -6.74 -10.17
N ALA A 83 7.88 -7.58 -10.41
CA ALA A 83 9.08 -7.24 -11.17
C ALA A 83 8.93 -7.64 -12.64
N THR A 84 9.32 -6.75 -13.55
CA THR A 84 9.38 -7.01 -15.00
C THR A 84 10.81 -7.07 -15.49
N PHE A 85 11.11 -8.04 -16.34
CA PHE A 85 12.38 -8.16 -17.05
C PHE A 85 12.12 -8.28 -18.55
N PRO A 86 13.00 -7.78 -19.44
CA PRO A 86 12.78 -7.82 -20.89
C PRO A 86 12.53 -9.23 -21.45
N ASP A 87 13.18 -10.24 -20.88
CA ASP A 87 13.19 -11.62 -21.40
C ASP A 87 12.45 -12.62 -20.52
N GLN A 88 11.69 -12.16 -19.52
CA GLN A 88 11.01 -13.03 -18.56
C GLN A 88 9.58 -12.55 -18.29
N SER A 89 8.68 -13.49 -18.01
CA SER A 89 7.33 -13.16 -17.53
C SER A 89 7.40 -12.37 -16.22
N PRO A 90 6.44 -11.45 -15.96
CA PRO A 90 6.38 -10.73 -14.71
C PRO A 90 6.41 -11.65 -13.49
N ILE A 91 7.24 -11.32 -12.50
CA ILE A 91 7.45 -12.14 -11.30
C ILE A 91 6.89 -11.40 -10.08
N ALA A 92 5.93 -12.00 -9.39
CA ALA A 92 5.42 -11.47 -8.12
C ALA A 92 6.48 -11.58 -7.02
N ILE A 93 6.70 -10.50 -6.28
CA ILE A 93 7.65 -10.44 -5.16
C ILE A 93 6.91 -10.68 -3.85
N ASP A 94 7.31 -11.72 -3.13
CA ASP A 94 6.80 -12.08 -1.80
C ASP A 94 7.41 -11.21 -0.67
N CYS A 95 7.29 -9.87 -0.76
CA CYS A 95 7.84 -8.97 0.25
C CYS A 95 6.82 -8.38 1.23
N LEU A 96 5.52 -8.56 0.97
CA LEU A 96 4.42 -8.04 1.81
C LEU A 96 3.88 -9.09 2.80
N LYS A 97 4.50 -10.28 2.86
CA LYS A 97 4.25 -11.26 3.92
C LYS A 97 4.88 -10.78 5.22
N ALA A 98 4.22 -9.84 5.88
CA ALA A 98 4.50 -9.50 7.27
C ALA A 98 3.55 -10.33 8.15
N ASP A 99 4.12 -11.24 8.93
CA ASP A 99 3.41 -11.88 10.03
C ASP A 99 2.77 -10.80 10.92
N ASN A 100 1.47 -10.94 11.12
CA ASN A 100 0.58 -9.99 11.75
C ASN A 100 1.07 -9.61 13.17
N VAL A 101 1.67 -8.41 13.34
CA VAL A 101 1.83 -7.80 14.66
C VAL A 101 1.10 -6.46 14.68
N SER A 102 -0.18 -6.56 14.99
CA SER A 102 -1.09 -5.46 15.30
C SER A 102 -0.51 -4.54 16.38
N ASN A 103 -0.10 -3.32 16.00
CA ASN A 103 0.10 -2.23 16.95
C ASN A 103 -0.93 -1.13 16.69
N LYS A 104 -2.17 -1.36 17.13
CA LYS A 104 -3.21 -0.31 17.19
C LYS A 104 -2.89 0.63 18.36
N LYS A 105 -2.10 1.67 18.15
CA LYS A 105 -2.08 2.81 19.09
C LYS A 105 -3.35 3.65 18.87
N LYS A 106 -4.24 3.64 19.87
CA LYS A 106 -5.40 4.54 19.95
C LYS A 106 -4.91 6.01 19.88
N PRO A 107 -5.63 6.91 19.18
CA PRO A 107 -5.34 8.34 19.26
C PRO A 107 -5.63 8.87 20.69
N PRO A 108 -4.93 9.94 21.14
CA PRO A 108 -5.15 10.55 22.45
C PRO A 108 -6.55 11.17 22.53
N ALA A 109 -7.19 11.04 23.70
CA ALA A 109 -8.51 11.59 23.98
C ALA A 109 -8.57 13.11 23.79
N GLU A 110 -9.65 13.60 23.18
CA GLU A 110 -10.00 15.03 23.08
C GLU A 110 -10.14 15.66 24.47
N ASP A 111 -9.39 16.73 24.73
CA ASP A 111 -9.52 17.57 25.93
C ASP A 111 -10.61 18.63 25.73
N ASN A 112 -11.85 18.30 26.07
CA ASN A 112 -12.99 19.22 26.08
C ASN A 112 -13.09 19.99 27.41
N ARG A 113 -12.15 20.91 27.67
CA ARG A 113 -12.22 21.83 28.83
C ARG A 113 -11.88 23.28 28.50
N LYS A 114 -12.71 23.95 27.69
CA LYS A 114 -12.85 25.44 27.71
C LYS A 114 -14.24 25.88 27.20
N LYS A 115 -15.28 25.72 28.01
CA LYS A 115 -16.51 26.53 27.95
C LYS A 115 -17.10 26.68 29.35
N GLU A 116 -16.50 27.56 30.14
CA GLU A 116 -17.13 28.20 31.29
C GLU A 116 -16.25 29.40 31.66
N GLN A 117 -16.87 30.56 31.92
CA GLN A 117 -16.29 31.92 32.06
C GLN A 117 -16.14 32.60 30.68
N GLU A 118 -16.93 33.59 30.27
CA GLU A 118 -17.59 34.70 30.98
C GLU A 118 -19.09 34.81 30.66
N LEU A 119 -19.94 34.64 31.67
CA LEU A 119 -21.13 35.45 31.83
C LEU A 119 -21.10 35.98 33.26
N LYS A 120 -20.55 37.17 33.42
CA LYS A 120 -20.85 38.14 34.48
C LYS A 120 -20.06 39.42 34.22
#